data_AF-A0A1V6EVB6-F1
#
_entry.id   AF-A0A1V6EVB6-F1
#
_cell.length_a   1.000
_cell.length_b   1.000
_cell.length_c   1.000
_cell.angle_alpha   90.00
_cell.angle_beta   90.00
_cell.angle_gamma   90.00
#
_symmetry.space_group_name_H-M   'P 1'
#
loop_
_entity.id
_entity.type
_entity.pdbx_description
1 polymer ?
#
loop_
_entity_poly.entity_id
_entity_poly.type
_entity_poly.pdbx_seq_one_letter_code
_entity_poly.pdbx_strand_id
1 'polypeptide(L)'
;MGIYRCNQCGFVSEDAVSAVGARVPCGKCGTASTVYGTVFYVEKLVERYFAALREVAALKEAETPTDAATTPTTAASPGPLTGDAFNTDALATAAQHQPLQAWLATRQIQASFDFRAVDTTGFFDEAAKAIGDGYELFAELIERVRSAYRKSFSALNLELGGLSQKDAQAVNNLCRKLHSYTFFSRYVYQKPEKIVRLNLQQAPAVRLFFEGGWLEWYAFIELLTLVQGRGRGFSCARGVQVTFPNEDLHELDVVFLPDGQPPICIECKSGEFRRDIEKYLRLKRRLGIERGRFIVCATDLTDAQAAGLNSMYDLTFVSLGSLKTHLQTLL
;
A
#
# COMPACT_ATOMS: atom_id res chain seq x y z
N MET A 1 -1.46 12.82 40.53
CA MET A 1 -0.61 11.80 39.89
C MET A 1 0.45 12.50 39.08
N GLY A 2 1.68 12.00 39.14
CA GLY A 2 2.81 12.48 38.37
C GLY A 2 3.10 11.56 37.18
N ILE A 3 3.80 12.10 36.19
CA ILE A 3 4.32 11.37 35.04
C ILE A 3 5.73 11.88 34.76
N TYR A 4 6.63 11.00 34.31
CA TYR A 4 7.91 11.43 33.78
C TYR A 4 8.19 10.77 32.44
N ARG A 5 8.95 11.47 31.60
CA ARG A 5 9.60 10.93 30.40
C ARG A 5 11.10 11.07 30.57
N CYS A 6 11.83 9.98 30.38
CA CYS A 6 13.28 10.02 30.36
C CYS A 6 13.79 10.68 29.07
N ASN A 7 14.59 11.73 29.21
CA ASN A 7 15.17 12.44 28.06
C ASN A 7 16.27 11.64 27.32
N GLN A 8 16.84 10.60 27.95
CA GLN A 8 17.87 9.78 27.35
C GLN A 8 17.31 8.60 26.54
N CYS A 9 16.34 7.86 27.09
CA CYS A 9 15.84 6.64 26.45
C CYS A 9 14.35 6.72 26.02
N GLY A 10 13.69 7.85 26.27
CA GLY A 10 12.29 8.08 25.90
C GLY A 10 11.26 7.32 26.74
N PHE A 11 11.68 6.54 27.75
CA PHE A 11 10.77 5.78 28.61
C PHE A 11 9.83 6.71 29.38
N VAL A 12 8.53 6.39 29.34
CA VAL A 12 7.47 7.13 30.03
C VAL A 12 6.90 6.23 31.12
N SER A 13 6.74 6.77 32.32
CA SER A 13 6.11 6.06 33.42
C SER A 13 5.28 7.02 34.26
N GLU A 14 4.21 6.49 34.83
CA GLU A 14 3.50 7.12 35.92
C GLU A 14 4.35 7.09 37.19
N ASP A 15 4.22 8.13 38.01
CA ASP A 15 4.76 8.19 39.36
C ASP A 15 3.66 8.74 40.27
N ALA A 16 3.08 7.86 41.09
CA ALA A 16 2.00 8.21 41.99
C ALA A 16 2.48 8.69 43.37
N VAL A 17 3.79 8.58 43.65
CA VAL A 17 4.36 8.73 45.00
C VAL A 17 5.17 10.01 45.13
N SER A 18 5.93 10.36 44.10
CA SER A 18 6.85 11.49 44.12
C SER A 18 6.13 12.83 43.90
N ALA A 19 6.61 13.88 44.57
CA ALA A 19 6.12 15.23 44.36
C ALA A 19 6.43 15.75 42.94
N VAL A 20 5.53 16.57 42.37
CA VAL A 20 5.78 17.27 41.11
C VAL A 20 7.04 18.14 41.24
N GLY A 21 7.93 18.05 40.25
CA GLY A 21 9.24 18.72 40.25
C GLY A 21 10.37 17.87 40.83
N ALA A 22 10.08 16.75 41.50
CA ALA A 22 11.11 15.82 41.98
C ALA A 22 11.87 15.16 40.83
N ARG A 23 13.13 14.79 41.07
CA ARG A 23 13.92 13.98 40.15
C ARG A 23 13.97 12.54 40.62
N VAL A 24 13.53 11.62 39.77
CA VAL A 24 13.48 10.19 40.03
C VAL A 24 14.33 9.42 39.02
N PRO A 25 14.98 8.31 39.41
CA PRO A 25 15.71 7.49 38.45
C PRO A 25 14.74 6.84 37.46
N CYS A 26 15.06 6.92 36.17
CA CYS A 26 14.28 6.26 35.13
C CYS A 26 14.27 4.74 35.35
N GLY A 27 13.08 4.11 35.39
CA GLY A 27 12.93 2.67 35.60
C GLY A 27 13.57 1.79 34.53
N LYS A 28 13.95 2.35 33.36
CA LYS A 28 14.60 1.63 32.27
C LYS A 28 16.12 1.80 32.21
N CYS A 29 16.65 2.99 32.51
CA CYS A 29 18.07 3.31 32.30
C CYS A 29 18.76 4.00 33.48
N GLY A 30 18.06 4.23 34.60
CA GLY A 30 18.59 4.87 35.80
C GLY A 30 18.75 6.38 35.73
N THR A 31 18.67 6.99 34.54
CA THR A 31 18.86 8.43 34.35
C THR A 31 17.82 9.27 35.09
N ALA A 32 18.28 10.28 35.83
CA ALA A 32 17.44 11.16 36.63
C ALA A 32 16.47 11.96 35.76
N SER A 33 15.16 11.69 35.90
CA SER A 33 14.06 12.26 35.14
C SER A 33 13.17 13.09 36.05
N THR A 34 12.67 14.23 35.57
CA THR A 34 11.79 15.12 36.34
C THR A 34 10.35 14.62 36.27
N VAL A 35 9.67 14.56 37.41
CA VAL A 35 8.24 14.24 37.52
C VAL A 35 7.42 15.51 37.28
N TYR A 36 6.48 15.44 36.36
CA TYR A 36 5.53 16.52 36.06
C TYR A 36 4.12 16.11 36.48
N GLY A 37 3.26 17.07 36.81
CA GLY A 37 1.84 16.80 36.99
C GLY A 37 1.25 16.28 35.69
N THR A 38 0.49 15.18 35.74
CA THR A 38 -0.02 14.50 34.52
C THR A 38 -0.79 15.45 33.61
N VAL A 39 -1.73 16.23 34.15
CA VAL A 39 -2.54 17.18 33.37
C VAL A 39 -1.66 18.22 32.67
N PHE A 40 -0.77 18.87 33.41
CA PHE A 40 0.18 19.84 32.87
C PHE A 40 1.07 19.25 31.77
N TYR A 41 1.57 18.03 31.97
CA TYR A 41 2.42 17.36 30.99
C TYR A 41 1.66 17.04 29.70
N VAL A 42 0.40 16.57 29.81
CA VAL A 42 -0.46 16.27 28.66
C VAL A 42 -0.85 17.55 27.92
N GLU A 43 -1.23 18.62 28.63
CA GLU A 43 -1.54 19.92 28.01
C GLU A 43 -0.35 20.43 27.16
N LYS A 44 0.87 20.36 27.71
CA LYS A 44 2.09 20.77 26.99
C LYS A 44 2.42 19.85 25.82
N LEU A 45 2.12 18.56 25.93
CA LEU A 45 2.30 17.61 24.82
C LEU A 45 1.32 17.91 23.67
N VAL A 46 0.05 18.16 24.00
CA VAL A 46 -1.01 18.51 23.04
C VAL A 46 -0.69 19.84 22.35
N GLU A 47 -0.24 20.85 23.11
CA GLU A 47 0.19 22.13 22.56
C GLU A 47 1.33 21.97 21.54
N ARG A 48 2.37 21.19 21.88
CA ARG A 48 3.49 20.90 20.97
C ARG A 48 3.06 20.06 19.77
N TYR A 49 2.15 19.11 19.95
CA TYR A 49 1.61 18.29 18.87
C TYR A 49 0.87 19.14 17.83
N PHE A 50 -0.02 20.04 18.26
CA PHE A 50 -0.73 20.94 17.34
C PHE A 50 0.18 22.01 16.73
N ALA A 51 1.23 22.46 17.44
CA ALA A 51 2.25 23.32 16.85
C ALA A 51 3.00 22.60 15.71
N ALA A 52 3.42 21.35 15.94
CA ALA A 52 4.09 20.54 14.92
C ALA A 52 3.16 20.21 13.74
N LEU A 53 1.87 19.93 13.98
CA LEU A 53 0.90 19.72 12.89
C LEU A 53 0.73 20.98 12.02
N ARG A 54 0.69 22.17 12.63
CA ARG A 54 0.62 23.44 11.88
C ARG A 54 1.90 23.70 11.10
N GLU A 55 3.06 23.38 11.67
CA GLU A 55 4.34 23.50 10.97
C GLU A 55 4.44 22.52 9.79
N VAL A 56 4.01 21.27 9.96
CA VAL A 56 3.91 20.29 8.87
C VAL A 56 2.92 20.74 7.80
N ALA A 57 1.77 21.32 8.18
CA ALA A 57 0.83 21.90 7.22
C ALA A 57 1.44 23.07 6.46
N ALA A 58 2.12 23.99 7.15
CA ALA A 58 2.78 25.13 6.53
C ALA A 58 3.93 24.73 5.61
N LEU A 59 4.71 23.69 5.96
CA LEU A 59 5.76 23.15 5.09
C LEU A 59 5.17 22.47 3.86
N LYS A 60 4.06 21.73 4.01
CA LYS A 60 3.32 21.15 2.87
C LYS A 60 2.76 22.25 1.96
N GLU A 61 2.22 23.32 2.52
CA GLU A 61 1.74 24.48 1.76
C GLU A 61 2.89 25.23 1.07
N ALA A 62 4.06 25.34 1.70
CA ALA A 62 5.26 25.97 1.13
C ALA A 62 5.93 25.11 0.03
N GLU A 63 5.79 23.79 0.09
CA GLU A 63 6.17 22.86 -0.99
C GLU A 63 5.13 22.78 -2.11
N THR A 64 3.93 23.35 -1.90
CA THR A 64 2.92 23.49 -2.94
C THR A 64 3.24 24.77 -3.72
N PRO A 65 3.58 24.72 -5.03
CA PRO A 65 3.64 25.93 -5.83
C PRO A 65 2.28 26.61 -5.74
N THR A 66 2.27 27.89 -5.38
CA THR A 66 1.05 28.72 -5.37
C THR A 66 0.54 28.87 -6.80
N ASP A 67 -0.20 27.88 -7.30
CA ASP A 67 -0.93 28.01 -8.54
C ASP A 67 -2.12 28.92 -8.28
N ALA A 68 -1.98 30.15 -8.78
CA ALA A 68 -3.07 31.05 -9.04
C ALA A 68 -4.20 30.28 -9.73
N ALA A 69 -5.43 30.57 -9.30
CA ALA A 69 -6.66 30.07 -9.90
C ALA A 69 -6.61 30.20 -11.43
N THR A 70 -6.27 29.10 -12.09
CA THR A 70 -6.27 28.99 -13.55
C THR A 70 -7.43 28.09 -13.91
N THR A 71 -8.37 28.67 -14.66
CA THR A 71 -9.44 28.00 -15.39
C THR A 71 -9.01 26.63 -15.93
N PRO A 72 -9.90 25.60 -15.91
CA PRO A 72 -9.55 24.24 -16.29
C PRO A 72 -9.21 24.21 -17.78
N THR A 73 -7.94 24.33 -18.08
CA THR A 73 -7.38 23.99 -19.38
C THR A 73 -7.16 22.49 -19.32
N THR A 74 -7.64 21.75 -20.33
CA THR A 74 -7.45 20.31 -20.47
C THR A 74 -5.97 20.00 -20.27
N ALA A 75 -5.62 19.45 -19.11
CA ALA A 75 -4.23 19.16 -18.84
C ALA A 75 -3.77 18.05 -19.77
N ALA A 76 -2.71 18.31 -20.52
CA ALA A 76 -2.15 17.32 -21.42
C ALA A 76 -1.68 16.12 -20.59
N SER A 77 -2.08 14.92 -21.00
CA SER A 77 -1.59 13.69 -20.40
C SER A 77 -0.06 13.65 -20.52
N PRO A 78 0.66 13.19 -19.47
CA PRO A 78 2.07 12.90 -19.55
C PRO A 78 2.36 12.02 -20.77
N GLY A 79 3.49 12.29 -21.42
CA GLY A 79 3.93 11.51 -22.57
C GLY A 79 4.15 10.03 -22.21
N PRO A 80 4.44 9.18 -23.21
CA PRO A 80 4.74 7.77 -22.98
C PRO A 80 5.89 7.60 -22.00
N LEU A 81 5.81 6.58 -21.13
CA LEU A 81 6.90 6.24 -20.23
C LEU A 81 8.13 5.82 -21.05
N THR A 82 9.26 6.47 -20.79
CA THR A 82 10.57 6.12 -21.38
C THR A 82 11.47 5.53 -20.30
N GLY A 83 12.33 4.57 -20.68
CA GLY A 83 13.21 3.87 -19.74
C GLY A 83 12.62 2.57 -19.19
N ASP A 84 13.15 2.09 -18.06
CA ASP A 84 12.72 0.86 -17.40
C ASP A 84 11.53 1.15 -16.46
N ALA A 85 10.37 0.53 -16.70
CA ALA A 85 9.19 0.73 -15.87
C ALA A 85 9.31 0.10 -14.48
N PHE A 86 10.25 -0.83 -14.30
CA PHE A 86 10.51 -1.55 -13.04
C PHE A 86 11.68 -0.95 -12.26
N ASN A 87 12.14 0.23 -12.65
CA ASN A 87 13.18 0.97 -11.93
C ASN A 87 13.14 2.45 -12.33
N THR A 88 12.08 3.16 -11.91
CA THR A 88 11.90 4.57 -12.24
C THR A 88 11.14 5.35 -11.18
N ASP A 89 11.59 6.58 -10.92
CA ASP A 89 10.90 7.58 -10.11
C ASP A 89 10.13 8.60 -10.98
N ALA A 90 10.19 8.46 -12.31
CA ALA A 90 9.56 9.40 -13.25
C ALA A 90 8.03 9.47 -13.08
N LEU A 91 7.43 8.41 -12.51
CA LEU A 91 6.00 8.34 -12.20
C LEU A 91 5.65 9.05 -10.88
N ALA A 92 6.61 9.25 -9.98
CA ALA A 92 6.42 9.77 -8.63
C ALA A 92 6.44 11.30 -8.56
N THR A 93 5.74 11.96 -9.49
CA THR A 93 5.73 13.43 -9.61
C THR A 93 4.31 13.99 -9.57
N ALA A 94 4.16 15.24 -9.11
CA ALA A 94 2.88 15.94 -9.13
C ALA A 94 2.31 16.05 -10.56
N ALA A 95 3.18 16.29 -11.56
CA ALA A 95 2.80 16.36 -12.96
C ALA A 95 2.19 15.04 -13.46
N GLN A 96 2.74 13.89 -13.05
CA GLN A 96 2.19 12.58 -13.40
C GLN A 96 0.78 12.34 -12.83
N HIS A 97 0.46 12.94 -11.69
CA HIS A 97 -0.83 12.75 -11.00
C HIS A 97 -1.86 13.83 -11.37
N GLN A 98 -1.44 14.93 -11.98
CA GLN A 98 -2.29 16.08 -12.27
C GLN A 98 -3.51 15.72 -13.16
N PRO A 99 -3.40 14.88 -14.22
CA PRO A 99 -4.58 14.53 -15.02
C PRO A 99 -5.62 13.74 -14.24
N LEU A 100 -5.19 12.85 -13.35
CA LEU A 100 -6.09 12.14 -12.43
C LEU A 100 -6.76 13.11 -11.44
N GLN A 101 -6.00 14.04 -10.86
CA GLN A 101 -6.54 15.10 -10.01
C GLN A 101 -7.62 15.91 -10.74
N ALA A 102 -7.32 16.35 -11.96
CA ALA A 102 -8.24 17.11 -12.80
C ALA A 102 -9.51 16.30 -13.13
N TRP A 103 -9.34 15.02 -13.51
CA TRP A 103 -10.47 14.15 -13.83
C TRP A 103 -11.40 13.94 -12.63
N LEU A 104 -10.85 13.71 -11.43
CA LEU A 104 -11.62 13.58 -10.19
C LEU A 104 -12.33 14.90 -9.82
N ALA A 105 -11.64 16.04 -10.00
CA ALA A 105 -12.20 17.35 -9.74
C ALA A 105 -13.41 17.68 -10.64
N THR A 106 -13.43 17.24 -11.91
CA THR A 106 -14.62 17.41 -12.78
C THR A 106 -15.87 16.72 -12.24
N ARG A 107 -15.70 15.77 -11.32
CA ARG A 107 -16.78 15.03 -10.65
C ARG A 107 -17.00 15.49 -9.21
N GLN A 108 -16.40 16.62 -8.82
CA GLN A 108 -16.45 17.15 -7.45
C GLN A 108 -15.86 16.18 -6.41
N ILE A 109 -14.93 15.32 -6.82
CA ILE A 109 -14.23 14.40 -5.94
C ILE A 109 -12.89 15.03 -5.59
N GLN A 110 -12.65 15.24 -4.31
CA GLN A 110 -11.35 15.67 -3.81
C GLN A 110 -10.43 14.45 -3.70
N ALA A 111 -9.20 14.58 -4.16
CA ALA A 111 -8.22 13.50 -4.14
C ALA A 111 -6.96 13.95 -3.41
N SER A 112 -6.37 13.04 -2.64
CA SER A 112 -5.05 13.18 -2.04
C SER A 112 -4.18 12.01 -2.51
N PHE A 113 -3.00 12.35 -3.03
CA PHE A 113 -2.06 11.40 -3.61
C PHE A 113 -0.80 11.32 -2.76
N ASP A 114 -0.32 10.09 -2.51
CA ASP A 114 1.07 9.86 -2.17
C ASP A 114 1.83 9.55 -3.47
N PHE A 115 2.58 10.53 -3.98
CA PHE A 115 3.30 10.36 -5.25
C PHE A 115 4.31 9.22 -5.21
N ARG A 116 4.84 8.87 -4.03
CA ARG A 116 5.80 7.77 -3.88
C ARG A 116 5.15 6.40 -3.98
N ALA A 117 3.82 6.31 -3.94
CA ALA A 117 3.11 5.04 -4.04
C ALA A 117 3.26 4.36 -5.42
N VAL A 118 3.78 5.08 -6.42
CA VAL A 118 4.08 4.60 -7.77
C VAL A 118 5.57 4.62 -8.12
N ASP A 119 6.45 4.85 -7.13
CA ASP A 119 7.92 4.79 -7.29
C ASP A 119 8.38 3.34 -7.40
N THR A 120 8.95 2.94 -8.54
CA THR A 120 9.44 1.58 -8.80
C THR A 120 10.95 1.44 -8.65
N THR A 121 11.66 2.42 -8.07
CA THR A 121 13.11 2.28 -7.79
C THR A 121 13.42 1.32 -6.63
N GLY A 122 12.39 0.89 -5.91
CA GLY A 122 12.48 -0.03 -4.78
C GLY A 122 12.55 -1.50 -5.20
N PHE A 123 12.07 -2.37 -4.30
CA PHE A 123 11.95 -3.82 -4.56
C PHE A 123 10.52 -4.35 -4.42
N PHE A 124 9.55 -3.45 -4.20
CA PHE A 124 8.16 -3.82 -3.93
C PHE A 124 7.46 -4.34 -5.17
N ASP A 125 7.74 -3.75 -6.32
CA ASP A 125 7.25 -4.14 -7.62
C ASP A 125 7.82 -5.49 -8.08
N GLU A 126 9.13 -5.76 -7.98
CA GLU A 126 9.67 -7.06 -8.39
C GLU A 126 9.35 -8.17 -7.39
N ALA A 127 9.17 -7.84 -6.11
CA ALA A 127 8.62 -8.76 -5.12
C ALA A 127 7.16 -9.10 -5.46
N ALA A 128 6.33 -8.09 -5.73
CA ALA A 128 4.93 -8.28 -6.10
C ALA A 128 4.79 -9.09 -7.40
N LYS A 129 5.61 -8.80 -8.41
CA LYS A 129 5.63 -9.54 -9.67
C LYS A 129 5.99 -11.00 -9.46
N ALA A 130 7.04 -11.27 -8.67
CA ALA A 130 7.44 -12.64 -8.35
C ALA A 130 6.37 -13.42 -7.57
N ILE A 131 5.64 -12.76 -6.67
CA ILE A 131 4.54 -13.37 -5.93
C ILE A 131 3.35 -13.63 -6.86
N GLY A 132 2.94 -12.63 -7.64
CA GLY A 132 1.74 -12.71 -8.49
C GLY A 132 1.87 -13.73 -9.62
N ASP A 133 3.03 -13.80 -10.29
CA ASP A 133 3.28 -14.74 -11.41
C ASP A 133 3.22 -16.21 -10.98
N GLY A 134 3.49 -16.49 -9.70
CA GLY A 134 3.48 -17.83 -9.13
C GLY A 134 2.49 -17.99 -7.99
N TYR A 135 1.44 -17.16 -7.92
CA TYR A 135 0.64 -17.03 -6.71
C TYR A 135 0.01 -18.35 -6.25
N GLU A 136 -0.45 -19.20 -7.17
CA GLU A 136 -1.01 -20.53 -6.83
C GLU A 136 -0.04 -21.36 -5.98
N LEU A 137 1.26 -21.31 -6.29
CA LEU A 137 2.30 -22.01 -5.55
C LEU A 137 2.67 -21.28 -4.24
N PHE A 138 2.62 -19.95 -4.24
CA PHE A 138 3.12 -19.13 -3.14
C PHE A 138 2.05 -18.72 -2.12
N ALA A 139 0.77 -18.96 -2.39
CA ALA A 139 -0.35 -18.51 -1.57
C ALA A 139 -0.23 -18.92 -0.10
N GLU A 140 0.15 -20.17 0.17
CA GLU A 140 0.34 -20.66 1.54
C GLU A 140 1.44 -19.89 2.27
N LEU A 141 2.57 -19.65 1.61
CA LEU A 141 3.67 -18.86 2.18
C LEU A 141 3.20 -17.43 2.53
N ILE A 142 2.52 -16.76 1.59
CA ILE A 142 2.05 -15.39 1.79
C ILE A 142 1.05 -15.31 2.94
N GLU A 143 0.12 -16.25 3.04
CA GLU A 143 -0.84 -16.29 4.15
C GLU A 143 -0.14 -16.58 5.50
N ARG A 144 0.87 -17.45 5.53
CA ARG A 144 1.65 -17.70 6.75
C ARG A 144 2.42 -16.47 7.22
N VAL A 145 3.01 -15.71 6.29
CA VAL A 145 3.67 -14.41 6.58
C VAL A 145 2.66 -13.40 7.11
N ARG A 146 1.51 -13.25 6.45
CA ARG A 146 0.42 -12.36 6.89
C ARG A 146 -0.09 -12.73 8.28
N SER A 147 -0.35 -14.02 8.52
CA SER A 147 -0.82 -14.55 9.80
C SER A 147 0.19 -14.31 10.92
N ALA A 148 1.49 -14.46 10.64
CA ALA A 148 2.55 -14.13 11.59
C ALA A 148 2.54 -12.64 11.96
N TYR A 149 2.45 -11.72 11.00
CA TYR A 149 2.33 -10.29 11.31
C TYR A 149 1.09 -9.97 12.16
N ARG A 150 -0.07 -10.56 11.84
CA ARG A 150 -1.31 -10.37 12.64
C ARG A 150 -1.14 -10.84 14.09
N LYS A 151 -0.39 -11.92 14.30
CA LYS A 151 -0.08 -12.47 15.63
C LYS A 151 1.17 -11.87 16.28
N SER A 152 1.77 -10.86 15.65
CA SER A 152 3.03 -10.24 16.09
C SER A 152 4.19 -11.24 16.25
N PHE A 153 4.19 -12.31 15.46
CA PHE A 153 5.31 -13.24 15.37
C PHE A 153 6.40 -12.68 14.45
N SER A 154 7.65 -12.85 14.87
CA SER A 154 8.82 -12.34 14.13
C SER A 154 9.55 -13.42 13.32
N ALA A 155 9.12 -14.67 13.37
CA ALA A 155 9.80 -15.79 12.73
C ALA A 155 8.83 -16.84 12.20
N LEU A 156 9.27 -17.57 11.16
CA LEU A 156 8.54 -18.64 10.49
C LEU A 156 9.48 -19.79 10.13
N ASN A 157 8.98 -21.02 10.24
CA ASN A 157 9.65 -22.22 9.73
C ASN A 157 8.76 -22.85 8.65
N LEU A 158 9.28 -22.98 7.43
CA LEU A 158 8.58 -23.56 6.29
C LEU A 158 9.19 -24.92 5.99
N GLU A 159 8.40 -25.98 6.13
CA GLU A 159 8.81 -27.32 5.78
C GLU A 159 8.58 -27.54 4.29
N LEU A 160 9.64 -27.85 3.55
CA LEU A 160 9.57 -28.10 2.10
C LEU A 160 9.51 -29.59 1.76
N GLY A 161 9.56 -30.47 2.76
CA GLY A 161 9.64 -31.91 2.57
C GLY A 161 8.42 -32.53 1.87
N GLY A 162 7.25 -31.93 2.02
CA GLY A 162 6.00 -32.37 1.38
C GLY A 162 5.77 -31.84 -0.04
N LEU A 163 6.61 -30.93 -0.52
CA LEU A 163 6.50 -30.36 -1.87
C LEU A 163 7.27 -31.21 -2.89
N SER A 164 6.88 -31.09 -4.16
CA SER A 164 7.70 -31.62 -5.25
C SER A 164 9.07 -30.94 -5.26
N GLN A 165 10.10 -31.58 -5.85
CA GLN A 165 11.44 -30.98 -5.92
C GLN A 165 11.43 -29.62 -6.64
N LYS A 166 10.61 -29.48 -7.68
CA LYS A 166 10.45 -28.24 -8.44
C LYS A 166 9.82 -27.15 -7.57
N ASP A 167 8.75 -27.48 -6.86
CA ASP A 167 8.00 -26.53 -6.02
C ASP A 167 8.79 -26.11 -4.80
N ALA A 168 9.45 -27.06 -4.13
CA ALA A 168 10.38 -26.78 -3.03
C ALA A 168 11.48 -25.80 -3.46
N GLN A 169 12.05 -26.01 -4.65
CA GLN A 169 13.08 -25.11 -5.19
C GLN A 169 12.52 -23.72 -5.50
N ALA A 170 11.32 -23.63 -6.07
CA ALA A 170 10.67 -22.36 -6.38
C ALA A 170 10.31 -21.56 -5.11
N VAL A 171 9.72 -22.20 -4.10
CA VAL A 171 9.43 -21.58 -2.80
C VAL A 171 10.71 -21.11 -2.10
N ASN A 172 11.75 -21.95 -2.11
CA ASN A 172 13.04 -21.60 -1.53
C ASN A 172 13.71 -20.41 -2.25
N ASN A 173 13.62 -20.36 -3.59
CA ASN A 173 14.12 -19.25 -4.40
C ASN A 173 13.37 -17.96 -4.11
N LEU A 174 12.04 -18.01 -3.99
CA LEU A 174 11.24 -16.83 -3.61
C LEU A 174 11.66 -16.33 -2.22
N CYS A 175 11.79 -17.22 -1.23
CA CYS A 175 12.24 -16.85 0.11
C CYS A 175 13.61 -16.16 0.10
N ARG A 176 14.55 -16.71 -0.66
CA ARG A 176 15.89 -16.13 -0.85
C ARG A 176 15.83 -14.75 -1.53
N LYS A 177 14.97 -14.59 -2.55
CA LYS A 177 14.78 -13.33 -3.27
C LYS A 177 14.19 -12.25 -2.36
N LEU A 178 13.14 -12.58 -1.62
CA LEU A 178 12.51 -11.67 -0.64
C LEU A 178 13.50 -11.27 0.47
N HIS A 179 14.39 -12.18 0.89
CA HIS A 179 15.48 -11.84 1.80
C HIS A 179 16.50 -10.88 1.19
N SER A 180 16.94 -11.09 -0.07
CA SER A 180 17.87 -10.15 -0.72
C SER A 180 17.28 -8.75 -0.91
N TYR A 181 15.95 -8.65 -0.97
CA TYR A 181 15.20 -7.39 -1.04
C TYR A 181 14.82 -6.85 0.35
N THR A 182 15.33 -7.43 1.43
CA THR A 182 15.10 -7.03 2.82
C THR A 182 13.67 -7.18 3.35
N PHE A 183 12.79 -7.89 2.64
CA PHE A 183 11.45 -8.27 3.12
C PHE A 183 11.51 -9.28 4.27
N PHE A 184 12.60 -10.06 4.33
CA PHE A 184 12.94 -10.90 5.47
C PHE A 184 14.28 -10.43 6.05
N SER A 185 14.35 -10.31 7.37
CA SER A 185 15.57 -9.93 8.09
C SER A 185 16.57 -11.08 8.25
N ARG A 186 16.10 -12.32 8.07
CA ARG A 186 16.94 -13.52 8.05
C ARG A 186 16.32 -14.61 7.18
N TYR A 187 17.18 -15.34 6.46
CA TYR A 187 16.83 -16.56 5.73
C TYR A 187 17.92 -17.63 5.96
N VAL A 188 17.50 -18.84 6.31
CA VAL A 188 18.38 -20.02 6.45
C VAL A 188 17.68 -21.24 5.89
N TYR A 189 18.30 -21.92 4.93
CA TYR A 189 17.83 -23.22 4.44
C TYR A 189 18.61 -24.37 5.07
N GLN A 190 17.91 -25.24 5.78
CA GLN A 190 18.45 -26.44 6.42
C GLN A 190 18.24 -27.65 5.50
N LYS A 191 19.27 -27.97 4.72
CA LYS A 191 19.22 -29.05 3.71
C LYS A 191 18.78 -30.41 4.26
N PRO A 192 19.28 -30.90 5.41
CA PRO A 192 18.92 -32.25 5.89
C PRO A 192 17.43 -32.38 6.22
N GLU A 193 16.87 -31.35 6.85
CA GLU A 193 15.47 -31.32 7.29
C GLU A 193 14.53 -30.75 6.21
N LYS A 194 15.09 -30.18 5.13
CA LYS A 194 14.37 -29.41 4.10
C LYS A 194 13.48 -28.30 4.69
N ILE A 195 14.02 -27.57 5.68
CA ILE A 195 13.30 -26.48 6.35
C ILE A 195 13.91 -25.12 5.97
N VAL A 196 13.07 -24.16 5.59
CA VAL A 196 13.45 -22.75 5.48
C VAL A 196 13.05 -22.03 6.76
N ARG A 197 14.02 -21.45 7.46
CA ARG A 197 13.80 -20.60 8.64
C ARG A 197 13.91 -19.14 8.24
N LEU A 198 12.87 -18.36 8.54
CA LEU A 198 12.75 -16.94 8.22
C LEU A 198 12.61 -16.11 9.49
N ASN A 199 13.25 -14.94 9.52
CA ASN A 199 12.83 -13.85 10.39
C ASN A 199 12.16 -12.77 9.54
N LEU A 200 11.02 -12.29 10.00
CA LEU A 200 10.22 -11.27 9.31
C LEU A 200 10.79 -9.88 9.55
N GLN A 201 10.72 -9.02 8.54
CA GLN A 201 11.07 -7.60 8.64
C GLN A 201 9.93 -6.83 9.33
N GLN A 202 10.23 -6.03 10.34
CA GLN A 202 9.21 -5.33 11.13
C GLN A 202 8.86 -3.93 10.60
N ALA A 203 9.53 -3.49 9.53
CA ALA A 203 9.25 -2.21 8.88
C ALA A 203 7.77 -2.13 8.46
N PRO A 204 7.03 -1.06 8.82
CA PRO A 204 5.60 -0.94 8.52
C PRO A 204 5.24 -1.15 7.05
N ALA A 205 6.05 -0.60 6.12
CA ALA A 205 5.82 -0.76 4.68
C ALA A 205 5.89 -2.23 4.22
N VAL A 206 6.82 -3.02 4.76
CA VAL A 206 6.94 -4.46 4.44
C VAL A 206 5.75 -5.23 5.01
N ARG A 207 5.28 -4.88 6.21
CA ARG A 207 4.08 -5.47 6.78
C ARG A 207 2.85 -5.18 5.92
N LEU A 208 2.62 -3.92 5.57
CA LEU A 208 1.50 -3.50 4.71
C LEU A 208 1.53 -4.20 3.34
N PHE A 209 2.71 -4.37 2.77
CA PHE A 209 2.90 -5.15 1.55
C PHE A 209 2.34 -6.57 1.66
N PHE A 210 2.71 -7.34 2.70
CA PHE A 210 2.20 -8.70 2.89
C PHE A 210 0.73 -8.75 3.35
N GLU A 211 0.23 -7.68 3.98
CA GLU A 211 -1.17 -7.56 4.41
C GLU A 211 -2.15 -7.30 3.24
N GLY A 212 -1.66 -6.93 2.06
CA GLY A 212 -2.46 -6.80 0.85
C GLY A 212 -1.80 -5.98 -0.26
N GLY A 213 -0.89 -5.06 0.11
CA GLY A 213 -0.27 -4.14 -0.83
C GLY A 213 0.52 -4.79 -1.96
N TRP A 214 0.98 -6.03 -1.81
CA TRP A 214 1.63 -6.77 -2.90
C TRP A 214 0.70 -6.96 -4.11
N LEU A 215 -0.61 -7.12 -3.89
CA LEU A 215 -1.57 -7.33 -4.97
C LEU A 215 -1.82 -6.04 -5.76
N GLU A 216 -1.84 -4.90 -5.05
CA GLU A 216 -1.94 -3.58 -5.66
C GLU A 216 -0.71 -3.26 -6.50
N TRP A 217 0.49 -3.56 -5.98
CA TRP A 217 1.74 -3.47 -6.75
C TRP A 217 1.69 -4.36 -7.98
N TYR A 218 1.26 -5.62 -7.83
CA TYR A 218 1.14 -6.55 -8.96
C TYR A 218 0.19 -6.01 -10.05
N ALA A 219 -1.00 -5.54 -9.67
CA ALA A 219 -1.96 -4.99 -10.61
C ALA A 219 -1.44 -3.73 -11.32
N PHE A 220 -0.75 -2.86 -10.59
CA PHE A 220 -0.10 -1.67 -11.14
C PHE A 220 0.99 -2.02 -12.16
N ILE A 221 1.82 -3.01 -11.84
CA ILE A 221 2.89 -3.47 -12.73
C ILE A 221 2.37 -4.14 -14.00
N GLU A 222 1.28 -4.91 -13.93
CA GLU A 222 0.63 -5.46 -15.12
C GLU A 222 0.10 -4.34 -16.04
N LEU A 223 -0.47 -3.27 -15.49
CA LEU A 223 -0.86 -2.07 -16.24
C LEU A 223 0.35 -1.38 -16.91
N LEU A 224 1.41 -1.11 -16.15
CA LEU A 224 2.61 -0.46 -16.67
C LEU A 224 3.26 -1.25 -17.81
N THR A 225 3.38 -2.57 -17.65
CA THR A 225 3.94 -3.45 -18.68
C THR A 225 3.14 -3.36 -19.99
N LEU A 226 1.81 -3.32 -19.89
CA LEU A 226 0.93 -3.26 -21.07
C LEU A 226 0.96 -1.90 -21.77
N VAL A 227 1.02 -0.79 -21.02
CA VAL A 227 1.02 0.56 -21.62
C VAL A 227 2.38 0.91 -22.23
N GLN A 228 3.48 0.48 -21.59
CA GLN A 228 4.83 0.73 -22.08
C GLN A 228 5.03 0.09 -23.46
N GLY A 229 4.51 -1.13 -23.66
CA GLY A 229 4.53 -1.81 -24.96
C GLY A 229 3.73 -1.11 -26.07
N ARG A 230 2.84 -0.17 -25.72
CA ARG A 230 1.99 0.57 -26.67
C ARG A 230 2.46 2.00 -26.92
N GLY A 231 3.39 2.52 -26.12
CA GLY A 231 3.92 3.88 -26.29
C GLY A 231 2.87 4.98 -26.17
N ARG A 232 1.86 4.81 -25.31
CA ARG A 232 0.81 5.82 -25.06
C ARG A 232 1.09 6.59 -23.76
N GLY A 233 0.70 7.86 -23.72
CA GLY A 233 0.70 8.66 -22.50
C GLY A 233 -0.34 8.19 -21.48
N PHE A 234 -0.12 8.49 -20.20
CA PHE A 234 -1.03 8.13 -19.12
C PHE A 234 -0.75 8.91 -17.83
N SER A 235 -1.72 8.91 -16.92
CA SER A 235 -1.56 9.28 -15.51
C SER A 235 -1.89 8.07 -14.63
N CYS A 236 -1.20 7.89 -13.51
CA CYS A 236 -1.40 6.72 -12.64
C CYS A 236 -1.19 7.06 -11.17
N ALA A 237 -1.83 6.30 -10.29
CA ALA A 237 -1.67 6.39 -8.84
C ALA A 237 -2.05 5.06 -8.16
N ARG A 238 -1.57 4.85 -6.93
CA ARG A 238 -2.05 3.80 -6.02
C ARG A 238 -2.47 4.40 -4.67
N GLY A 239 -3.36 3.73 -3.95
CA GLY A 239 -3.78 4.14 -2.60
C GLY A 239 -4.37 5.55 -2.54
N VAL A 240 -5.16 5.93 -3.56
CA VAL A 240 -5.67 7.30 -3.69
C VAL A 240 -6.77 7.53 -2.67
N GLN A 241 -6.59 8.48 -1.77
CA GLN A 241 -7.63 8.87 -0.82
C GLN A 241 -8.58 9.85 -1.51
N VAL A 242 -9.85 9.48 -1.63
CA VAL A 242 -10.89 10.28 -2.27
C VAL A 242 -11.99 10.66 -1.30
N THR A 243 -12.32 11.95 -1.27
CA THR A 243 -13.44 12.50 -0.50
C THR A 243 -14.52 12.98 -1.47
N PHE A 244 -15.72 12.44 -1.32
CA PHE A 244 -16.86 12.79 -2.16
C PHE A 244 -17.65 13.99 -1.61
N PRO A 245 -18.56 14.60 -2.39
CA PRO A 245 -19.35 15.75 -1.94
C PRO A 245 -20.19 15.54 -0.68
N ASN A 246 -20.51 14.30 -0.34
CA ASN A 246 -21.24 13.94 0.88
C ASN A 246 -20.30 13.59 2.05
N GLU A 247 -19.01 13.94 1.96
CA GLU A 247 -17.97 13.68 2.96
C GLU A 247 -17.56 12.20 3.12
N ASP A 248 -18.12 11.28 2.33
CA ASP A 248 -17.67 9.90 2.35
C ASP A 248 -16.20 9.82 1.90
N LEU A 249 -15.39 9.17 2.73
CA LEU A 249 -14.01 8.85 2.44
C LEU A 249 -13.90 7.43 1.89
N HIS A 250 -13.22 7.30 0.76
CA HIS A 250 -12.83 6.01 0.19
C HIS A 250 -11.36 6.04 -0.22
N GLU A 251 -10.75 4.88 -0.26
CA GLU A 251 -9.44 4.66 -0.88
C GLU A 251 -9.64 3.90 -2.18
N LEU A 252 -8.92 4.30 -3.23
CA LEU A 252 -8.84 3.60 -4.51
C LEU A 252 -7.48 2.93 -4.63
N ASP A 253 -7.47 1.60 -4.68
CA ASP A 253 -6.25 0.80 -4.58
C ASP A 253 -5.27 1.07 -5.75
N VAL A 254 -5.74 1.00 -7.01
CA VAL A 254 -4.97 1.38 -8.21
C VAL A 254 -5.85 2.16 -9.18
N VAL A 255 -5.38 3.33 -9.62
CA VAL A 255 -6.08 4.16 -10.60
C VAL A 255 -5.15 4.49 -11.76
N PHE A 256 -5.61 4.28 -12.98
CA PHE A 256 -4.83 4.46 -14.19
C PHE A 256 -5.67 5.17 -15.25
N LEU A 257 -5.19 6.29 -15.77
CA LEU A 257 -5.88 7.10 -16.77
C LEU A 257 -5.06 7.09 -18.07
N PRO A 258 -5.40 6.21 -19.03
CA PRO A 258 -4.76 6.22 -20.35
C PRO A 258 -5.15 7.49 -21.11
N ASP A 259 -4.23 8.01 -21.94
CA ASP A 259 -4.49 9.20 -22.72
C ASP A 259 -5.70 9.04 -23.66
N GLY A 260 -6.61 10.02 -23.61
CA GLY A 260 -7.84 10.06 -24.37
C GLY A 260 -8.90 9.02 -23.98
N GLN A 261 -8.75 8.33 -22.84
CA GLN A 261 -9.70 7.29 -22.40
C GLN A 261 -10.20 7.51 -20.95
N PRO A 262 -11.35 6.93 -20.57
CA PRO A 262 -11.78 6.93 -19.17
C PRO A 262 -10.82 6.12 -18.28
N PRO A 263 -10.69 6.46 -16.98
CA PRO A 263 -9.78 5.78 -16.09
C PRO A 263 -10.21 4.33 -15.83
N ILE A 264 -9.21 3.51 -15.54
CA ILE A 264 -9.31 2.15 -15.03
C ILE A 264 -9.06 2.24 -13.53
N CYS A 265 -9.99 1.71 -12.74
CA CYS A 265 -9.89 1.60 -11.28
C CYS A 265 -9.86 0.11 -10.93
N ILE A 266 -8.85 -0.32 -10.18
CA ILE A 266 -8.69 -1.71 -9.76
C ILE A 266 -8.71 -1.74 -8.24
N GLU A 267 -9.71 -2.41 -7.67
CA GLU A 267 -9.84 -2.76 -6.26
C GLU A 267 -9.22 -4.14 -6.04
N CYS A 268 -8.16 -4.21 -5.26
CA CYS A 268 -7.35 -5.40 -5.01
C CYS A 268 -7.78 -6.08 -3.71
N LYS A 269 -8.22 -7.34 -3.78
CA LYS A 269 -8.72 -8.09 -2.63
C LYS A 269 -7.94 -9.38 -2.42
N SER A 270 -7.10 -9.38 -1.40
CA SER A 270 -6.29 -10.53 -1.03
C SER A 270 -6.94 -11.43 0.04
N GLY A 271 -8.26 -11.31 0.22
CA GLY A 271 -9.10 -12.00 1.20
C GLY A 271 -10.59 -11.79 0.93
N GLU A 272 -11.46 -12.30 1.80
CA GLU A 272 -12.92 -12.29 1.60
C GLU A 272 -13.47 -10.88 1.39
N PHE A 273 -14.17 -10.67 0.27
CA PHE A 273 -14.64 -9.36 -0.18
C PHE A 273 -16.15 -9.32 -0.49
N ARG A 274 -16.87 -10.44 -0.46
CA ARG A 274 -18.26 -10.49 -0.95
C ARG A 274 -19.20 -9.54 -0.21
N ARG A 275 -18.96 -9.32 1.09
CA ARG A 275 -19.69 -8.35 1.92
C ARG A 275 -19.54 -6.90 1.42
N ASP A 276 -18.48 -6.61 0.68
CA ASP A 276 -18.13 -5.27 0.19
C ASP A 276 -18.58 -5.05 -1.27
N ILE A 277 -19.22 -6.03 -1.92
CA ILE A 277 -19.68 -5.91 -3.31
C ILE A 277 -20.60 -4.69 -3.50
N GLU A 278 -21.54 -4.46 -2.58
CA GLU A 278 -22.42 -3.29 -2.64
C GLU A 278 -21.66 -1.97 -2.49
N LYS A 279 -20.59 -1.95 -1.66
CA LYS A 279 -19.71 -0.79 -1.51
C LYS A 279 -19.04 -0.49 -2.86
N TYR A 280 -18.51 -1.48 -3.56
CA TYR A 280 -17.88 -1.31 -4.87
C TYR A 280 -18.88 -0.86 -5.94
N LEU A 281 -20.10 -1.39 -5.94
CA LEU A 281 -21.18 -0.94 -6.83
C LEU A 281 -21.55 0.54 -6.60
N ARG A 282 -21.60 0.98 -5.34
CA ARG A 282 -21.80 2.40 -5.02
C ARG A 282 -20.62 3.24 -5.47
N LEU A 283 -19.39 2.80 -5.19
CA LEU A 283 -18.17 3.51 -5.55
C LEU A 283 -18.04 3.68 -7.08
N LYS A 284 -18.24 2.62 -7.87
CA LYS A 284 -18.27 2.70 -9.35
C LYS A 284 -19.26 3.77 -9.84
N ARG A 285 -20.50 3.73 -9.34
CA ARG A 285 -21.56 4.67 -9.74
C ARG A 285 -21.18 6.11 -9.42
N ARG A 286 -20.58 6.36 -8.25
CA ARG A 286 -20.15 7.70 -7.83
C ARG A 286 -18.95 8.21 -8.62
N LEU A 287 -18.01 7.34 -8.97
CA LEU A 287 -16.91 7.67 -9.87
C LEU A 287 -17.39 7.90 -11.31
N GLY A 288 -18.56 7.38 -11.68
CA GLY A 288 -19.09 7.46 -13.03
C GLY A 288 -18.20 6.73 -14.04
N ILE A 289 -17.67 5.57 -13.65
CA ILE A 289 -16.81 4.71 -14.48
C ILE A 289 -17.63 3.55 -15.03
N GLU A 290 -17.38 3.19 -16.28
CA GLU A 290 -18.01 2.05 -16.94
C GLU A 290 -17.67 0.73 -16.26
N ARG A 291 -18.58 -0.24 -16.36
CA ARG A 291 -18.42 -1.56 -15.75
C ARG A 291 -17.05 -2.19 -16.02
N GLY A 292 -16.65 -2.24 -17.29
CA GLY A 292 -15.39 -2.87 -17.70
C GLY A 292 -14.13 -2.22 -17.12
N ARG A 293 -14.22 -0.96 -16.66
CA ARG A 293 -13.09 -0.17 -16.16
C ARG A 293 -13.06 -0.07 -14.63
N PHE A 294 -14.07 -0.58 -13.93
CA PHE A 294 -14.03 -0.75 -12.47
C PHE A 294 -13.90 -2.24 -12.15
N ILE A 295 -12.68 -2.63 -11.79
CA ILE A 295 -12.24 -4.02 -11.68
C ILE A 295 -12.06 -4.36 -10.21
N VAL A 296 -12.66 -5.47 -9.76
CA VAL A 296 -12.33 -6.11 -8.49
C VAL A 296 -11.41 -7.30 -8.80
N CYS A 297 -10.12 -7.15 -8.54
CA CYS A 297 -9.13 -8.21 -8.70
C CYS A 297 -8.96 -8.94 -7.38
N ALA A 298 -9.29 -10.23 -7.34
CA ALA A 298 -9.28 -11.00 -6.10
C ALA A 298 -8.47 -12.29 -6.20
N THR A 299 -7.71 -12.59 -5.14
CA THR A 299 -6.81 -13.77 -5.09
C THR A 299 -7.53 -15.09 -4.86
N ASP A 300 -8.75 -15.04 -4.32
CA ASP A 300 -9.56 -16.19 -3.96
C ASP A 300 -10.60 -16.56 -5.04
N LEU A 301 -10.51 -15.94 -6.22
CA LEU A 301 -11.36 -16.24 -7.36
C LEU A 301 -10.65 -17.13 -8.38
N THR A 302 -11.34 -18.21 -8.78
CA THR A 302 -11.10 -18.86 -10.07
C THR A 302 -11.79 -18.06 -11.19
N ASP A 303 -11.36 -18.25 -12.44
CA ASP A 303 -11.98 -17.59 -13.59
C ASP A 303 -13.48 -17.93 -13.74
N ALA A 304 -13.88 -19.16 -13.40
CA ALA A 304 -15.28 -19.57 -13.41
C ALA A 304 -16.10 -18.81 -12.36
N GLN A 305 -15.56 -18.63 -11.15
CA GLN A 305 -16.21 -17.83 -10.10
C GLN A 305 -16.30 -16.36 -10.48
N ALA A 306 -15.23 -15.79 -11.06
CA ALA A 306 -15.22 -14.43 -11.56
C ALA A 306 -16.29 -14.22 -12.65
N ALA A 307 -16.41 -15.15 -13.60
CA ALA A 307 -17.45 -15.13 -14.64
C ALA A 307 -18.87 -15.22 -14.06
N GLY A 308 -19.08 -16.02 -13.02
CA GLY A 308 -20.34 -16.09 -12.27
C GLY A 308 -20.70 -14.75 -11.64
N LEU A 309 -19.76 -14.13 -10.91
CA LEU A 309 -19.96 -12.81 -10.28
C LEU A 309 -20.20 -11.71 -11.32
N ASN A 310 -19.50 -11.75 -12.45
CA ASN A 310 -19.73 -10.86 -13.59
C ASN A 310 -21.15 -10.99 -14.14
N SER A 311 -21.75 -12.17 -14.14
CA SER A 311 -23.14 -12.33 -14.58
C SER A 311 -24.14 -11.77 -13.57
N MET A 312 -23.78 -11.75 -12.29
CA MET A 312 -24.69 -11.37 -11.19
C MET A 312 -24.68 -9.87 -10.87
N TYR A 313 -23.54 -9.20 -11.03
CA TYR A 313 -23.38 -7.81 -10.61
C TYR A 313 -22.89 -6.93 -11.76
N ASP A 314 -23.28 -5.66 -11.72
CA ASP A 314 -22.80 -4.62 -12.63
C ASP A 314 -21.38 -4.13 -12.24
N LEU A 315 -20.48 -5.08 -12.04
CA LEU A 315 -19.05 -4.90 -11.78
C LEU A 315 -18.25 -5.82 -12.71
N THR A 316 -16.95 -5.57 -12.79
CA THR A 316 -16.00 -6.52 -13.37
C THR A 316 -15.20 -7.18 -12.26
N PHE A 317 -15.24 -8.50 -12.18
CA PHE A 317 -14.41 -9.33 -11.32
C PHE A 317 -13.41 -10.10 -12.18
N VAL A 318 -12.17 -10.17 -11.70
CA VAL A 318 -11.09 -10.92 -12.33
C VAL A 318 -10.32 -11.71 -11.28
N SER A 319 -9.80 -12.87 -11.67
CA SER A 319 -8.75 -13.55 -10.91
C SER A 319 -7.39 -12.91 -11.20
N LEU A 320 -6.33 -13.33 -10.51
CA LEU A 320 -4.97 -12.94 -10.90
C LEU A 320 -4.61 -13.40 -12.32
N GLY A 321 -5.10 -14.58 -12.74
CA GLY A 321 -4.81 -15.16 -14.04
C GLY A 321 -5.50 -14.43 -15.19
N SER A 322 -6.73 -13.95 -14.98
CA SER A 322 -7.51 -13.23 -16.00
C SER A 322 -7.29 -11.71 -16.01
N LEU A 323 -6.65 -11.13 -14.99
CA LEU A 323 -6.40 -9.69 -14.89
C LEU A 323 -5.72 -9.14 -16.16
N LYS A 324 -4.60 -9.73 -16.56
CA LYS A 324 -3.81 -9.25 -17.71
C LYS A 324 -4.63 -9.25 -19.00
N THR A 325 -5.34 -10.35 -19.27
CA THR A 325 -6.19 -10.48 -20.46
C THR A 325 -7.30 -9.44 -20.47
N HIS A 326 -7.92 -9.18 -19.31
CA HIS A 326 -8.94 -8.13 -19.19
C HIS A 326 -8.36 -6.75 -19.48
N LEU A 327 -7.22 -6.39 -18.86
CA LEU A 327 -6.55 -5.10 -19.08
C LEU A 327 -6.15 -4.86 -20.54
N GLN A 328 -5.76 -5.91 -21.27
CA GLN A 328 -5.44 -5.83 -22.69
C GLN A 328 -6.62 -5.36 -23.55
N THR A 329 -7.86 -5.64 -23.13
CA THR A 329 -9.08 -5.19 -23.84
C THR A 329 -9.40 -3.70 -23.64
N LEU A 330 -8.81 -3.07 -22.61
CA LEU A 330 -9.13 -1.69 -22.23
C LEU A 330 -8.10 -0.65 -22.69
N LEU A 331 -6.84 -1.07 -22.85
CA LEU A 331 -5.72 -0.22 -23.31
C LEU A 331 -5.65 -0.20 -24.83
#